data_AF-A0A093ZQP3-F1
#
_entry.id   AF-A0A093ZQP3-F1
#
_cell.length_a   1.000
_cell.length_b   1.000
_cell.length_c   1.000
_cell.angle_alpha   90.00
_cell.angle_beta   90.00
_cell.angle_gamma   90.00
#
_symmetry.space_group_name_H-M   'P 1'
#
loop_
_entity.id
_entity.type
_entity.pdbx_description
1 polymer ?
#
loop_
_entity_poly.entity_id
_entity_poly.type
_entity_poly.pdbx_seq_one_letter_code
_entity_poly.pdbx_strand_id
1 'polypeptide(L)'
;MALRTSTRQLSKHASPATLALTAARRQTRGLATPATTPPATPSSRGPTAMVFMNMGGPSTVSAVGDFLSRLFADADLIPLGRFQKYLGPLIAQRRTPKIEKQYAAIGGGSPIRKWSEHQAAEMCKILDQTSPETAPHKPYVAF
;
A
#
# COMPACT_ATOMS: atom_id res chain seq x y z
N MET A 1 -60.41 -42.03 3.58
CA MET A 1 -60.70 -42.14 2.13
C MET A 1 -59.36 -42.31 1.42
N ALA A 2 -58.97 -43.53 0.99
CA ALA A 2 -59.38 -44.18 -0.27
C ALA A 2 -58.80 -43.44 -1.50
N LEU A 3 -58.15 -44.00 -2.54
CA LEU A 3 -57.90 -45.37 -3.02
C LEU A 3 -56.79 -45.31 -4.10
N ARG A 4 -56.00 -46.40 -4.17
CA ARG A 4 -55.26 -47.07 -5.27
C ARG A 4 -55.28 -46.53 -6.72
N THR A 5 -54.13 -46.65 -7.42
CA THR A 5 -53.84 -47.41 -8.68
C THR A 5 -52.51 -46.88 -9.30
N SER A 6 -51.43 -47.64 -9.54
CA SER A 6 -51.12 -48.82 -10.40
C SER A 6 -50.81 -48.52 -11.88
N THR A 7 -49.53 -48.71 -12.23
CA THR A 7 -48.93 -49.21 -13.50
C THR A 7 -49.09 -48.40 -14.81
N ARG A 8 -47.96 -48.08 -15.48
CA ARG A 8 -47.35 -48.89 -16.57
C ARG A 8 -46.14 -48.19 -17.22
N GLN A 9 -45.19 -49.03 -17.63
CA GLN A 9 -44.00 -48.75 -18.44
C GLN A 9 -44.30 -48.16 -19.83
N LEU A 10 -43.30 -47.48 -20.41
CA LEU A 10 -42.87 -47.42 -21.83
C LEU A 10 -41.96 -46.17 -21.94
N SER A 11 -40.87 -46.06 -22.71
CA SER A 11 -40.26 -46.88 -23.74
C SER A 11 -38.81 -46.42 -23.92
N LYS A 12 -38.03 -47.34 -24.46
CA LYS A 12 -36.68 -47.28 -25.04
C LYS A 12 -36.47 -46.07 -25.96
N HIS A 13 -35.31 -45.43 -25.84
CA HIS A 13 -34.32 -45.20 -26.93
C HIS A 13 -33.26 -44.19 -26.47
N ALA A 14 -32.13 -44.68 -25.95
CA ALA A 14 -30.91 -43.90 -25.83
C ALA A 14 -29.88 -44.51 -26.77
N SER A 15 -29.64 -43.84 -27.91
CA SER A 15 -28.52 -44.15 -28.79
C SER A 15 -27.22 -43.74 -28.10
N PRO A 16 -26.17 -44.58 -28.08
CA PRO A 16 -24.86 -44.12 -27.62
C PRO A 16 -24.24 -43.25 -28.70
N ALA A 17 -24.12 -41.95 -28.44
CA ALA A 17 -23.29 -41.07 -29.25
C ALA A 17 -21.82 -41.50 -29.09
N THR A 18 -21.24 -42.03 -30.16
CA THR A 18 -19.82 -42.39 -30.20
C THR A 18 -19.00 -41.09 -30.24
N LEU A 19 -18.56 -40.61 -29.07
CA LEU A 19 -17.59 -39.54 -28.97
C LEU A 19 -16.22 -40.08 -29.41
N ALA A 20 -15.84 -39.77 -30.66
CA ALA A 20 -14.49 -39.99 -31.15
C ALA A 20 -13.52 -39.12 -30.33
N LEU A 21 -12.77 -39.77 -29.43
CA LEU A 21 -11.74 -39.14 -28.63
C LEU A 21 -10.55 -38.80 -29.55
N THR A 22 -10.54 -37.61 -30.12
CA THR A 22 -9.34 -37.08 -30.80
C THR A 22 -8.23 -36.99 -29.76
N ALA A 23 -7.20 -37.81 -29.92
CA ALA A 23 -6.01 -37.81 -29.09
C ALA A 23 -5.37 -36.42 -29.13
N ALA A 24 -5.56 -35.63 -28.07
CA ALA A 24 -4.87 -34.37 -27.88
C ALA A 24 -3.38 -34.68 -27.74
N ARG A 25 -2.61 -34.34 -28.78
CA ARG A 25 -1.15 -34.48 -28.83
C ARG A 25 -0.57 -33.67 -27.66
N ARG A 26 -0.15 -34.36 -26.59
CA ARG A 26 0.59 -33.73 -25.47
C ARG A 26 1.88 -33.16 -26.03
N GLN A 27 1.93 -31.85 -26.23
CA GLN A 27 3.18 -31.14 -26.44
C GLN A 27 3.92 -31.12 -25.11
N THR A 28 4.87 -32.04 -24.92
CA THR A 28 5.84 -31.97 -23.84
C THR A 28 6.76 -30.78 -24.11
N ARG A 29 6.47 -29.64 -23.47
CA ARG A 29 7.37 -28.48 -23.43
C ARG A 29 8.63 -28.87 -22.62
N GLY A 30 9.62 -29.43 -23.31
CA GLY A 30 10.83 -29.99 -22.71
C GLY A 30 12.03 -29.06 -22.60
N LEU A 31 11.86 -27.73 -22.69
CA LEU A 31 12.97 -26.77 -22.67
C LEU A 31 12.63 -25.48 -21.90
N ALA A 32 12.15 -25.63 -20.66
CA ALA A 32 12.15 -24.50 -19.73
C ALA A 32 13.47 -24.54 -18.94
N THR A 33 14.45 -23.74 -19.34
CA THR A 33 15.60 -23.43 -18.50
C THR A 33 15.10 -22.64 -17.29
N PRO A 34 15.42 -23.03 -16.05
CA PRO A 34 15.21 -22.14 -14.92
C PRO A 34 16.11 -20.92 -15.15
N ALA A 35 15.52 -19.73 -15.20
CA ALA A 35 16.28 -18.49 -15.16
C ALA A 35 17.00 -18.45 -13.80
N THR A 36 18.25 -18.91 -13.75
CA THR A 36 19.13 -18.65 -12.62
C THR A 36 19.43 -17.16 -12.66
N THR A 37 18.68 -16.38 -11.89
CA THR A 37 19.03 -14.99 -11.59
C THR A 37 20.46 -15.01 -11.04
N PRO A 38 21.44 -14.36 -11.69
CA PRO A 38 22.78 -14.31 -11.13
C PRO A 38 22.72 -13.67 -9.74
N PRO A 39 23.52 -14.13 -8.77
CA PRO A 39 23.57 -13.53 -7.46
C PRO A 39 23.89 -12.04 -7.61
N ALA A 40 23.05 -11.20 -7.01
CA ALA A 40 23.18 -9.75 -7.04
C ALA A 40 24.63 -9.37 -6.70
N THR A 41 25.40 -9.00 -7.73
CA THR A 41 26.75 -8.52 -7.53
C THR A 41 26.59 -7.11 -6.97
N PRO A 42 27.14 -6.78 -5.79
CA PRO A 42 27.02 -5.43 -5.25
C PRO A 42 27.60 -4.47 -6.29
N SER A 43 26.74 -3.64 -6.87
CA SER A 43 27.19 -2.63 -7.81
C SER A 43 28.19 -1.72 -7.08
N SER A 44 29.24 -1.26 -7.75
CA SER A 44 30.21 -0.32 -7.15
C SER A 44 29.61 1.05 -6.79
N ARG A 45 28.30 1.23 -7.00
CA ARG A 45 27.56 2.43 -6.66
C ARG A 45 27.06 2.34 -5.21
N GLY A 46 27.07 3.49 -4.54
CA GLY A 46 26.55 3.60 -3.17
C GLY A 46 25.05 3.28 -3.07
N PRO A 47 24.51 3.23 -1.84
CA PRO A 47 23.10 2.93 -1.59
C PRO A 47 22.17 3.93 -2.28
N THR A 48 21.02 3.45 -2.75
CA THR A 48 19.93 4.31 -3.26
C THR A 48 19.00 4.69 -2.12
N ALA A 49 18.83 5.99 -1.87
CA ALA A 49 17.92 6.48 -0.83
C ALA A 49 16.48 6.57 -1.34
N MET A 50 15.56 5.95 -0.62
CA MET A 50 14.12 6.04 -0.86
C MET A 50 13.49 6.98 0.17
N VAL A 51 13.13 8.20 -0.24
CA VAL A 51 12.60 9.23 0.66
C VAL A 51 11.09 9.34 0.50
N PHE A 52 10.34 8.96 1.54
CA PHE A 52 8.90 9.15 1.62
C PHE A 52 8.58 10.53 2.14
N MET A 53 7.86 11.30 1.33
CA MET A 53 7.49 12.68 1.64
C MET A 53 5.98 12.80 1.83
N ASN A 54 5.56 13.52 2.87
CA ASN A 54 4.16 13.90 3.12
C ASN A 54 4.15 15.12 4.06
N MET A 55 2.99 15.76 4.25
CA MET A 55 2.80 16.81 5.26
C MET A 55 3.05 16.35 6.70
N GLY A 56 3.00 15.04 6.94
CA GLY A 56 3.19 14.47 8.26
C GLY A 56 2.03 14.75 9.22
N GLY A 57 2.35 14.75 10.51
CA GLY A 57 1.40 15.02 11.57
C GLY A 57 2.04 14.80 12.96
N PRO A 58 1.47 15.40 14.01
CA PRO A 58 2.04 15.35 15.35
C PRO A 58 1.90 13.95 15.93
N SER A 59 3.01 13.31 16.33
CA SER A 59 2.99 11.97 16.92
C SER A 59 2.38 11.95 18.34
N THR A 60 2.32 13.10 19.00
CA THR A 60 1.71 13.30 20.32
C THR A 60 0.84 14.55 20.32
N VAL A 61 -0.14 14.61 21.22
CA VAL A 61 -0.99 15.80 21.41
C VAL A 61 -0.16 17.05 21.69
N SER A 62 0.89 16.95 22.50
CA SER A 62 1.77 18.09 22.84
C SER A 62 2.50 18.69 21.64
N ALA A 63 2.73 17.92 20.57
CA ALA A 63 3.42 18.38 19.37
C ALA A 63 2.49 19.11 18.37
N VAL A 64 1.19 19.20 18.66
CA VAL A 64 0.20 19.82 17.77
C VAL A 64 0.51 21.30 17.53
N GLY A 65 0.90 22.03 18.57
CA GLY A 65 1.23 23.46 18.46
C GLY A 65 2.40 23.73 17.50
N ASP A 66 3.46 22.93 17.61
CA ASP A 66 4.63 23.03 16.75
C ASP A 66 4.30 22.66 15.29
N PHE A 67 3.52 21.59 15.10
CA PHE A 67 3.04 21.19 13.77
C PHE A 67 2.24 22.31 13.09
N LEU A 68 1.25 22.88 13.78
CA LEU A 68 0.45 23.98 13.23
C LEU A 68 1.29 25.24 12.98
N SER A 69 2.28 25.51 13.84
CA SER A 69 3.16 26.66 13.66
C SER A 69 3.97 26.54 12.37
N ARG A 70 4.49 25.34 12.03
CA ARG A 70 5.16 25.08 10.75
C ARG A 70 4.18 25.16 9.58
N LEU A 71 3.00 24.58 9.73
CA LEU A 71 1.96 24.56 8.69
C LEU A 71 1.52 25.98 8.25
N PHE A 72 1.35 26.90 9.20
CA PHE A 72 0.98 28.28 8.88
C PHE A 72 2.18 29.19 8.56
N ALA A 73 3.41 28.74 8.84
CA ALA A 73 4.61 29.45 8.40
C ALA A 73 4.93 29.19 6.93
N ASP A 74 4.39 28.12 6.35
CA ASP A 74 4.55 27.76 4.94
C ASP A 74 3.68 28.62 4.01
N ALA A 75 4.33 29.48 3.22
CA ALA A 75 3.67 30.38 2.28
C ALA A 75 3.28 29.70 0.95
N ASP A 76 3.93 28.58 0.61
CA ASP A 76 3.61 27.79 -0.57
C ASP A 76 2.31 27.01 -0.34
N LEU A 77 2.05 26.61 0.91
CA LEU A 77 0.79 25.94 1.29
C LEU A 77 -0.34 26.94 1.61
N ILE A 78 -0.08 27.93 2.47
CA ILE A 78 -1.10 28.89 2.93
C ILE A 78 -0.54 30.31 2.78
N PRO A 79 -0.84 31.01 1.66
CA PRO A 79 -0.34 32.36 1.43
C PRO A 79 -1.10 33.38 2.28
N LEU A 80 -0.58 33.70 3.48
CA LEU A 80 -1.16 34.70 4.40
C LEU A 80 -0.66 36.13 4.14
N GLY A 81 0.13 36.32 3.08
CA GLY A 81 0.68 37.62 2.67
C GLY A 81 1.87 38.09 3.52
N ARG A 82 2.17 39.39 3.45
CA ARG A 82 3.44 39.96 3.96
C ARG A 82 3.64 39.82 5.47
N PHE A 83 2.57 39.59 6.23
CA PHE A 83 2.60 39.46 7.69
C PHE A 83 2.54 38.00 8.17
N GLN A 84 2.74 37.02 7.29
CA GLN A 84 2.64 35.60 7.60
C GLN A 84 3.52 35.17 8.78
N LYS A 85 4.71 35.75 8.95
CA LYS A 85 5.59 35.50 10.10
C LYS A 85 4.93 35.79 11.46
N TYR A 86 4.00 36.75 11.51
CA TYR A 86 3.28 37.13 12.73
C TYR A 86 1.91 36.42 12.81
N LEU A 87 1.20 36.34 11.69
CA LEU A 87 -0.12 35.72 11.62
C LEU A 87 -0.07 34.20 11.82
N GLY A 88 0.96 33.54 11.30
CA GLY A 88 1.08 32.08 11.37
C GLY A 88 1.11 31.55 12.80
N PRO A 89 2.04 32.01 13.65
CA PRO A 89 2.07 31.62 15.06
C PRO A 89 0.80 32.00 15.83
N LEU A 90 0.19 33.16 15.55
CA LEU A 90 -1.05 33.59 16.20
C LEU A 90 -2.23 32.66 15.87
N ILE A 91 -2.37 32.29 14.59
CA ILE A 91 -3.42 31.37 14.12
C ILE A 91 -3.17 29.97 14.68
N ALA A 92 -1.92 29.51 14.68
CA ALA A 92 -1.53 28.23 15.26
C ALA A 92 -1.94 28.16 16.73
N GLN A 93 -1.50 29.12 17.56
CA GLN A 93 -1.85 29.19 18.98
C GLN A 93 -3.37 29.17 19.22
N ARG A 94 -4.14 29.92 18.43
CA ARG A 94 -5.60 29.94 18.57
C ARG A 94 -6.26 28.61 18.19
N ARG A 95 -5.71 27.89 17.21
CA ARG A 95 -6.25 26.61 16.72
C ARG A 95 -5.81 25.40 17.54
N THR A 96 -4.62 25.45 18.16
CA THR A 96 -4.04 24.34 18.93
C THR A 96 -5.03 23.67 19.87
N PRO A 97 -5.78 24.37 20.76
CA PRO A 97 -6.65 23.70 21.73
C PRO A 97 -7.78 22.87 21.08
N LYS A 98 -8.25 23.27 19.90
CA LYS A 98 -9.27 22.53 19.16
C LYS A 98 -8.68 21.28 18.52
N ILE A 99 -7.50 21.41 17.91
CA ILE A 99 -6.83 20.31 17.20
C ILE A 99 -6.27 19.27 18.18
N GLU A 100 -5.77 19.70 19.34
CA GLU A 100 -5.35 18.80 20.42
C GLU A 100 -6.49 17.88 20.87
N LYS A 101 -7.71 18.43 21.06
CA LYS A 101 -8.89 17.62 21.41
C LYS A 101 -9.21 16.59 20.33
N GLN A 102 -9.03 16.93 19.05
CA GLN A 102 -9.24 16.00 17.95
C GLN A 102 -8.20 14.87 17.96
N TYR A 103 -6.92 15.18 18.14
CA TYR A 103 -5.89 14.17 18.27
C TYR A 103 -6.06 13.30 19.52
N ALA A 104 -6.47 13.90 20.65
CA ALA A 104 -6.79 13.16 21.87
C ALA A 104 -7.94 12.16 21.64
N ALA A 105 -9.00 12.57 20.92
CA ALA A 105 -10.15 11.72 20.62
C ALA A 105 -9.82 10.49 19.74
N ILE A 106 -8.76 10.55 18.94
CA ILE A 106 -8.33 9.43 18.08
C ILE A 106 -7.21 8.58 18.67
N GLY A 107 -6.85 8.78 19.95
CA GLY A 107 -5.82 8.00 20.65
C GLY A 107 -4.50 8.73 20.91
N GLY A 108 -4.47 10.07 20.77
CA GLY A 108 -3.38 10.91 21.28
C GLY A 108 -2.31 11.33 20.28
N GLY A 109 -2.47 11.07 18.99
CA GLY A 109 -1.51 11.48 17.97
C GLY A 109 -1.80 10.93 16.57
N SER A 110 -1.04 11.39 15.58
CA SER A 110 -1.11 10.91 14.21
C SER A 110 -0.29 9.62 14.03
N PRO A 111 -0.88 8.54 13.48
CA PRO A 111 -0.16 7.29 13.22
C PRO A 111 0.71 7.36 11.94
N ILE A 112 0.74 8.51 11.24
CA ILE A 112 1.35 8.65 9.92
C ILE A 112 2.82 8.27 9.89
N ARG A 113 3.61 8.67 10.90
CA ARG A 113 5.03 8.36 10.97
C ARG A 113 5.29 6.86 10.99
N LYS A 114 4.57 6.15 11.88
CA LYS A 114 4.65 4.69 12.02
C LYS A 114 4.37 4.00 10.70
N TRP A 115 3.30 4.42 10.00
CA TRP A 115 2.92 3.79 8.74
C TRP A 115 3.84 4.14 7.59
N SER A 116 4.33 5.38 7.48
CA SER A 116 5.30 5.76 6.45
C SER A 116 6.64 5.05 6.63
N GLU A 117 7.14 4.92 7.86
CA GLU A 117 8.36 4.15 8.15
C GLU A 117 8.19 2.67 7.80
N HIS A 118 7.04 2.08 8.15
CA HIS A 118 6.72 0.69 7.80
C HIS A 118 6.63 0.49 6.28
N GLN A 119 5.90 1.35 5.58
CA GLN A 119 5.75 1.28 4.13
C GLN A 119 7.09 1.45 3.41
N ALA A 120 7.90 2.44 3.82
CA ALA A 120 9.20 2.67 3.22
C ALA A 120 10.13 1.46 3.42
N ALA A 121 10.12 0.85 4.61
CA ALA A 121 10.93 -0.32 4.91
C ALA A 121 10.50 -1.55 4.09
N GLU A 122 9.21 -1.87 4.02
CA GLU A 122 8.72 -3.01 3.24
C GLU A 122 8.95 -2.81 1.73
N MET A 123 8.74 -1.59 1.24
CA MET A 123 9.02 -1.25 -0.15
C MET A 123 10.50 -1.47 -0.51
N CYS A 124 11.44 -1.05 0.36
CA CYS A 124 12.88 -1.24 0.09
C CYS A 124 13.26 -2.72 -0.03
N LYS A 125 12.67 -3.60 0.81
CA LYS A 125 12.90 -5.07 0.70
C LYS A 125 12.46 -5.63 -0.65
N ILE A 126 11.33 -5.16 -1.16
CA ILE A 126 10.81 -5.57 -2.47
C ILE A 126 11.69 -5.01 -3.59
N LEU A 127 12.14 -3.76 -3.47
CA LEU A 127 13.01 -3.11 -4.45
C LEU A 127 14.39 -3.77 -4.53
N ASP A 128 14.96 -4.21 -3.42
CA ASP A 128 16.23 -4.97 -3.42
C ASP A 128 16.12 -6.28 -4.22
N GLN A 129 14.94 -6.89 -4.27
CA GLN A 129 14.68 -8.09 -5.08
C GLN A 129 14.33 -7.76 -6.54
N THR A 130 13.58 -6.68 -6.77
CA THR A 130 13.04 -6.31 -8.08
C THR A 130 14.05 -5.55 -8.94
N SER A 131 14.90 -4.74 -8.30
CA SER A 131 15.93 -3.90 -8.94
C SER A 131 17.30 -4.05 -8.23
N PRO A 132 17.97 -5.20 -8.35
CA PRO A 132 19.27 -5.43 -7.71
C PRO A 132 20.37 -4.46 -8.16
N GLU A 133 20.24 -3.84 -9.34
CA GLU A 133 21.19 -2.90 -9.91
C GLU A 133 21.27 -1.55 -9.19
N THR A 134 20.21 -1.17 -8.46
CA THR A 134 20.14 0.03 -7.61
C THR A 134 20.20 -0.29 -6.12
N ALA A 135 20.28 -1.58 -5.77
CA ALA A 135 20.44 -2.00 -4.40
C ALA A 135 21.82 -1.58 -3.82
N PRO A 136 21.93 -1.36 -2.49
CA PRO A 136 20.86 -1.49 -1.51
C PRO A 136 19.96 -0.24 -1.42
N HIS A 137 18.65 -0.45 -1.33
CA HIS A 137 17.67 0.61 -1.11
C HIS A 137 17.53 0.91 0.39
N LYS A 138 17.67 2.20 0.76
CA LYS A 138 17.58 2.65 2.15
C LYS A 138 16.32 3.47 2.40
N PRO A 139 15.45 3.09 3.35
CA PRO A 139 14.22 3.83 3.63
C PRO A 139 14.49 5.09 4.46
N TYR A 140 13.89 6.19 4.05
CA TYR A 140 13.87 7.46 4.77
C TYR A 140 12.46 8.06 4.73
N VAL A 141 12.10 8.80 5.78
CA VAL A 141 10.84 9.53 5.86
C VAL A 141 11.16 10.99 6.17
N ALA A 142 10.59 11.90 5.39
CA ALA A 142 10.75 13.34 5.55
C ALA A 142 9.35 13.99 5.58
N PHE A 143 9.04 14.64 6.69
CA PHE A 143 7.80 15.40 6.91
C PHE A 143 8.12 16.86 7.18
#